data_AF-A0A517IF34-F1
#
_entry.id   AF-A0A517IF34-F1
#
_cell.length_a   1.000
_cell.length_b   1.000
_cell.length_c   1.000
_cell.angle_alpha   90.00
_cell.angle_beta   90.00
_cell.angle_gamma   90.00
#
_symmetry.space_group_name_H-M   'P 1'
#
loop_
_entity.id
_entity.type
_entity.pdbx_description
1 polymer ?
#
loop_
_entity_poly.entity_id
_entity_poly.type
_entity_poly.pdbx_seq_one_letter_code
_entity_poly.pdbx_strand_id
1 'polypeptide(L)'
;MKRYKKISRNAKCPCGSEKKYKHCCINKEYKYVVYEDGTIAKKIKIDNPEIWKELERRKESFVETFGREPMGEDPLFYDYNDPIEKYQAEIISVMEQAGIAPQLIYAYKKTGLLVTEENMNKISDLDLEEWRSAIEEYSNINTKPELDHFDHIIKETNNCINLYSLLIHKWGDISSDDISFFSQHEYIFFCLTKTLKSIRSILNQLDNILIEDSYILLRSIHENYLNIVYVVNKPEKLSDLIAEKVGVERGTHKYDIKPNGKENKQILVEISSGEKIDIGRGTTGYDMASCSKYIEDTKIYNLLYKFASYFTHTNLLASENFIEHNKFNPSKYNSPRQVLTLSIFLTSITLEKLLYIDSIDQISKKDILTFLNRVVPLLIDMFTSMNIEPSLKDLNIECYNRLQSLSEALTIKS
;
A
#
# COMPACT_ATOMS: atom_id res chain seq x y z
N MET A 1 -26.48 4.47 -35.46
CA MET A 1 -26.89 3.38 -34.53
C MET A 1 -26.58 2.04 -35.17
N LYS A 2 -25.82 1.15 -34.51
CA LYS A 2 -25.62 -0.24 -34.96
C LYS A 2 -26.99 -0.96 -35.06
N ARG A 3 -27.21 -1.74 -36.12
CA ARG A 3 -28.41 -2.58 -36.26
C ARG A 3 -28.37 -3.71 -35.23
N TYR A 4 -29.54 -4.06 -34.68
CA TYR A 4 -29.66 -5.12 -33.68
C TYR A 4 -30.95 -5.93 -33.87
N LYS A 5 -30.96 -7.16 -33.36
CA LYS A 5 -32.12 -8.06 -33.34
C LYS A 5 -32.54 -8.38 -31.90
N LYS A 6 -33.83 -8.67 -31.69
CA LYS A 6 -34.35 -9.14 -30.40
C LYS A 6 -33.95 -10.61 -30.20
N ILE A 7 -33.70 -11.00 -28.96
CA ILE A 7 -33.44 -12.40 -28.62
C ILE A 7 -34.72 -13.23 -28.72
N SER A 8 -34.57 -14.45 -29.26
CA SER A 8 -35.67 -15.41 -29.35
C SER A 8 -36.19 -15.80 -27.96
N ARG A 9 -37.52 -15.85 -27.81
CA ARG A 9 -38.20 -16.24 -26.56
C ARG A 9 -37.76 -17.61 -26.03
N ASN A 10 -37.38 -18.53 -26.93
CA ASN A 10 -36.98 -19.89 -26.59
C ASN A 10 -35.47 -20.08 -26.42
N ALA A 11 -34.66 -19.07 -26.71
CA ALA A 11 -33.21 -19.12 -26.47
C ALA A 11 -32.91 -19.17 -24.96
N LYS A 12 -31.72 -19.64 -24.58
CA LYS A 12 -31.21 -19.50 -23.21
C LYS A 12 -31.15 -18.02 -22.83
N CYS A 13 -31.45 -17.71 -21.57
CA CYS A 13 -31.40 -16.35 -21.08
C CYS A 13 -29.95 -15.85 -21.03
N PRO A 14 -29.64 -14.65 -21.56
CA PRO A 14 -28.27 -14.13 -21.54
C PRO A 14 -27.74 -13.76 -20.16
N CYS A 15 -28.58 -13.74 -19.12
CA CYS A 15 -28.11 -13.50 -17.76
C CYS A 15 -27.37 -14.71 -17.16
N GLY A 16 -27.22 -15.83 -17.89
CA GLY A 16 -26.50 -17.01 -17.40
C GLY A 16 -27.32 -17.98 -16.55
N SER A 17 -28.61 -17.69 -16.30
CA SER A 17 -29.46 -18.53 -15.43
C SER A 17 -29.84 -19.91 -15.99
N GLU A 18 -29.35 -20.28 -17.17
CA GLU A 18 -29.71 -21.49 -17.96
C GLU A 18 -31.19 -21.65 -18.36
N LYS A 19 -32.11 -20.91 -17.75
CA LYS A 19 -33.55 -20.83 -18.10
C LYS A 19 -33.75 -20.26 -19.51
N LYS A 20 -34.88 -20.61 -20.15
CA LYS A 20 -35.31 -19.97 -21.41
C LYS A 20 -35.61 -18.49 -21.16
N TYR A 21 -35.27 -17.60 -22.10
CA TYR A 21 -35.44 -16.15 -21.95
C TYR A 21 -36.87 -15.76 -21.56
N LYS A 22 -37.88 -16.43 -22.16
CA LYS A 22 -39.29 -16.19 -21.85
C LYS A 22 -39.72 -16.52 -20.40
N HIS A 23 -38.92 -17.29 -19.67
CA HIS A 23 -39.17 -17.70 -18.28
C HIS A 23 -38.18 -17.06 -17.30
N CYS A 24 -37.45 -16.04 -17.74
CA CYS A 24 -36.50 -15.29 -16.92
C CYS A 24 -36.65 -13.79 -17.25
N CYS A 25 -35.65 -13.17 -17.86
CA CYS A 25 -35.57 -11.72 -17.99
C CYS A 25 -36.49 -11.08 -19.07
N ILE A 26 -37.41 -11.81 -19.72
CA ILE A 26 -38.22 -11.26 -20.83
C ILE A 26 -39.15 -10.12 -20.39
N ASN A 27 -39.65 -10.19 -19.16
CA ASN A 27 -40.62 -9.25 -18.60
C ASN A 27 -39.95 -8.08 -17.87
N LYS A 28 -38.62 -8.07 -17.78
CA LYS A 28 -37.87 -6.94 -17.20
C LYS A 28 -38.03 -5.68 -18.06
N GLU A 29 -37.81 -4.52 -17.43
CA GLU A 29 -37.93 -3.22 -18.11
C GLU A 29 -36.85 -3.00 -19.18
N TYR A 30 -35.70 -3.66 -19.02
CA TYR A 30 -34.67 -3.71 -20.05
C TYR A 30 -34.92 -4.85 -21.04
N LYS A 31 -34.27 -4.79 -22.21
CA LYS A 31 -34.31 -5.86 -23.21
C LYS A 31 -32.91 -6.28 -23.62
N TYR A 32 -32.69 -7.59 -23.77
CA TYR A 32 -31.48 -8.08 -24.42
C TYR A 32 -31.60 -7.98 -25.93
N VAL A 33 -30.52 -7.52 -26.57
CA VAL A 33 -30.39 -7.39 -28.02
C VAL A 33 -29.10 -8.04 -28.48
N VAL A 34 -29.08 -8.48 -29.74
CA VAL A 34 -27.88 -9.03 -30.39
C VAL A 34 -27.51 -8.11 -31.55
N TYR A 35 -26.28 -7.59 -31.53
CA TYR A 35 -25.71 -6.79 -32.61
C TYR A 35 -25.21 -7.67 -33.76
N GLU A 36 -24.90 -7.06 -34.91
CA GLU A 36 -24.45 -7.78 -36.11
C GLU A 36 -23.13 -8.52 -35.92
N ASP A 37 -22.26 -8.04 -35.03
CA ASP A 37 -21.00 -8.67 -34.61
C ASP A 37 -21.21 -9.84 -33.62
N GLY A 38 -22.46 -10.17 -33.29
CA GLY A 38 -22.81 -11.22 -32.34
C GLY A 38 -22.78 -10.79 -30.88
N THR A 39 -22.35 -9.55 -30.58
CA THR A 39 -22.34 -9.03 -29.21
C THR A 39 -23.76 -8.97 -28.64
N ILE A 40 -23.96 -9.60 -27.49
CA ILE A 40 -25.20 -9.50 -26.73
C ILE A 40 -25.08 -8.33 -25.76
N ALA A 41 -26.07 -7.44 -25.76
CA ALA A 41 -26.10 -6.29 -24.87
C ALA A 41 -27.45 -6.13 -24.18
N LYS A 42 -27.39 -5.52 -22.99
CA LYS A 42 -28.55 -5.09 -22.22
C LYS A 42 -28.93 -3.67 -22.65
N LYS A 43 -30.11 -3.50 -23.24
CA LYS A 43 -30.64 -2.18 -23.62
C LYS A 43 -31.57 -1.67 -22.53
N ILE A 44 -31.19 -0.54 -21.93
CA ILE A 44 -31.91 0.13 -20.85
C ILE A 44 -32.47 1.45 -21.39
N LYS A 45 -33.71 1.80 -21.00
CA LYS A 45 -34.31 3.09 -21.30
C LYS A 45 -33.98 4.06 -20.15
N ILE A 46 -33.42 5.22 -20.48
CA ILE A 46 -33.11 6.28 -19.52
C ILE A 46 -34.20 7.34 -19.68
N ASP A 47 -35.16 7.35 -18.76
CA ASP A 47 -36.30 8.28 -18.74
C ASP A 47 -36.14 9.41 -17.72
N ASN A 48 -35.12 9.34 -16.85
CA ASN A 48 -34.88 10.37 -15.84
C ASN A 48 -34.17 11.59 -16.47
N PRO A 49 -34.79 12.78 -16.48
CA PRO A 49 -34.20 13.98 -17.05
C PRO A 49 -32.88 14.40 -16.38
N GLU A 50 -32.72 14.17 -15.08
CA GLU A 50 -31.49 14.52 -14.35
C GLU A 50 -30.29 13.68 -14.82
N ILE A 51 -30.52 12.40 -15.17
CA ILE A 51 -29.47 11.57 -15.77
C ILE A 51 -29.04 12.14 -17.12
N TRP A 52 -29.99 12.55 -17.96
CA TRP A 52 -29.68 13.16 -19.25
C TRP A 52 -28.91 14.47 -19.11
N LYS A 53 -29.30 15.30 -18.14
CA LYS A 53 -28.61 16.55 -17.83
C LYS A 53 -27.16 16.29 -17.42
N GLU A 54 -26.91 15.28 -16.59
CA GLU A 54 -25.55 14.90 -16.20
C GLU A 54 -24.75 14.35 -17.40
N LEU A 55 -25.35 13.54 -18.27
CA LEU A 55 -24.68 13.05 -19.48
C LEU A 55 -24.27 14.18 -20.42
N GLU A 56 -25.12 15.19 -20.62
CA GLU A 56 -24.77 16.35 -21.45
C GLU A 56 -23.68 17.19 -20.77
N ARG A 57 -23.79 17.42 -19.45
CA ARG A 57 -22.74 18.12 -18.67
C ARG A 57 -21.37 17.44 -18.81
N ARG A 58 -21.33 16.10 -18.80
CA ARG A 58 -20.08 15.33 -18.99
C ARG A 58 -19.50 15.52 -20.38
N LYS A 59 -20.35 15.54 -21.40
CA LYS A 59 -19.94 15.80 -22.76
C LYS A 59 -19.38 17.22 -22.91
N GLU A 60 -20.03 18.22 -22.33
CA GLU A 60 -19.52 19.60 -22.30
C GLU A 60 -18.14 19.68 -21.61
N SER A 61 -18.00 19.04 -20.45
CA SER A 61 -16.72 18.95 -19.72
C SER A 61 -15.62 18.29 -20.56
N PHE A 62 -15.96 17.22 -21.30
CA PHE A 62 -15.03 16.55 -22.21
C PHE A 62 -14.57 17.51 -23.31
N VAL A 63 -15.49 18.24 -23.95
CA VAL A 63 -15.16 19.22 -24.99
C VAL A 63 -14.30 20.35 -24.42
N GLU A 64 -14.61 20.84 -23.23
CA GLU A 64 -13.79 21.86 -22.55
C GLU A 64 -12.37 21.37 -22.28
N THR A 65 -12.23 20.10 -21.83
CA THR A 65 -10.92 19.52 -21.49
C THR A 65 -10.08 19.20 -22.73
N PHE A 66 -10.69 18.65 -23.79
CA PHE A 66 -9.97 18.09 -24.94
C PHE A 66 -10.13 18.89 -26.24
N GLY A 67 -10.98 19.91 -26.27
CA GLY A 67 -11.24 20.74 -27.45
C GLY A 67 -11.95 20.02 -28.59
N ARG A 68 -12.54 18.84 -28.33
CA ARG A 68 -13.24 18.02 -29.32
C ARG A 68 -14.39 17.24 -28.70
N GLU A 69 -15.35 16.84 -29.53
CA GLU A 69 -16.41 15.91 -29.14
C GLU A 69 -15.85 14.50 -28.81
N PRO A 70 -16.49 13.75 -27.89
CA PRO A 70 -16.17 12.34 -27.66
C PRO A 70 -16.38 11.49 -28.92
N MET A 71 -15.50 10.52 -29.16
CA MET A 71 -15.50 9.66 -30.34
C MET A 71 -15.22 8.20 -29.98
N GLY A 72 -15.87 7.28 -30.69
CA GLY A 72 -15.52 5.85 -30.64
C GLY A 72 -15.61 5.26 -29.23
N GLU A 73 -14.45 4.90 -28.68
CA GLU A 73 -14.29 4.28 -27.36
C GLU A 73 -13.86 5.27 -26.26
N ASP A 74 -13.94 6.59 -26.50
CA ASP A 74 -13.68 7.58 -25.47
C ASP A 74 -14.57 7.31 -24.22
N PRO A 75 -13.99 7.27 -23.01
CA PRO A 75 -14.75 7.05 -21.80
C PRO A 75 -15.74 8.20 -21.54
N LEU A 76 -16.98 7.84 -21.19
CA LEU A 76 -17.97 8.80 -20.71
C LEU A 76 -17.55 9.48 -19.39
N PHE A 77 -16.81 8.73 -18.57
CA PHE A 77 -16.35 9.08 -17.23
C PHE A 77 -14.83 9.23 -17.22
N TYR A 78 -14.29 10.02 -18.15
CA TYR A 78 -12.84 10.18 -18.36
C TYR A 78 -12.11 10.85 -17.19
N ASP A 79 -12.84 11.62 -16.39
CA ASP A 79 -12.38 12.37 -15.23
C ASP A 79 -12.40 11.56 -13.93
N TYR A 80 -12.88 10.31 -14.00
CA TYR A 80 -12.89 9.39 -12.87
C TYR A 80 -11.78 8.36 -13.03
N ASN A 81 -10.72 8.54 -12.25
CA ASN A 81 -9.56 7.65 -12.23
C ASN A 81 -9.53 6.72 -11.01
N ASP A 82 -10.41 6.93 -10.04
CA ASP A 82 -10.49 6.09 -8.85
C ASP A 82 -11.02 4.69 -9.22
N PRO A 83 -10.46 3.61 -8.65
CA PRO A 83 -11.00 2.28 -8.84
C PRO A 83 -12.38 2.13 -8.22
N ILE A 84 -13.11 1.14 -8.74
CA ILE A 84 -14.48 0.81 -8.33
C ILE A 84 -14.53 0.48 -6.82
N GLU A 85 -13.47 -0.11 -6.27
CA GLU A 85 -13.34 -0.49 -4.87
C GLU A 85 -13.44 0.72 -3.93
N LYS A 86 -12.89 1.88 -4.32
CA LYS A 86 -13.02 3.12 -3.53
C LYS A 86 -14.45 3.60 -3.48
N TYR A 87 -15.13 3.61 -4.63
CA TYR A 87 -16.55 3.96 -4.68
C TYR A 87 -17.40 3.00 -3.85
N GLN A 88 -17.09 1.70 -3.86
CA GLN A 88 -17.77 0.74 -3.01
C GLN A 88 -17.59 1.07 -1.53
N ALA A 89 -16.36 1.37 -1.08
CA ALA A 89 -16.07 1.75 0.30
C ALA A 89 -16.80 3.05 0.72
N GLU A 90 -16.83 4.06 -0.14
CA GLU A 90 -17.57 5.31 0.10
C GLU A 90 -19.08 5.05 0.22
N ILE A 91 -19.65 4.26 -0.69
CA ILE A 91 -21.07 3.88 -0.64
C ILE A 91 -21.38 3.12 0.64
N ILE A 92 -20.53 2.18 1.06
CA ILE A 92 -20.68 1.45 2.32
C ILE A 92 -20.70 2.41 3.51
N SER A 93 -19.77 3.37 3.56
CA SER A 93 -19.73 4.37 4.63
C SER A 93 -21.02 5.19 4.69
N VAL A 94 -21.54 5.61 3.53
CA VAL A 94 -22.83 6.32 3.44
C VAL A 94 -23.98 5.43 3.91
N MET A 95 -24.00 4.14 3.54
CA MET A 95 -25.01 3.19 4.00
C MET A 95 -24.98 3.00 5.53
N GLU A 96 -23.78 2.91 6.11
CA GLU A 96 -23.58 2.80 7.57
C GLU A 96 -24.08 4.07 8.28
N GLN A 97 -23.70 5.24 7.79
CA GLN A 97 -24.15 6.53 8.34
C GLN A 97 -25.66 6.74 8.21
N ALA A 98 -26.26 6.24 7.13
CA ALA A 98 -27.70 6.26 6.90
C ALA A 98 -28.47 5.22 7.74
N GLY A 99 -27.77 4.37 8.51
CA GLY A 99 -28.40 3.33 9.33
C GLY A 99 -29.04 2.21 8.52
N ILE A 100 -28.54 1.94 7.31
CA ILE A 100 -28.99 0.82 6.49
C ILE A 100 -28.71 -0.49 7.22
N ALA A 101 -29.64 -1.43 7.13
CA ALA A 101 -29.53 -2.70 7.85
C ALA A 101 -28.26 -3.48 7.43
N PRO A 102 -27.46 -4.02 8.38
CA PRO A 102 -26.16 -4.65 8.09
C PRO A 102 -26.21 -5.77 7.04
N GLN A 103 -27.29 -6.55 7.00
CA GLN A 103 -27.48 -7.60 5.99
C GLN A 103 -27.58 -7.06 4.56
N LEU A 104 -28.09 -5.84 4.38
CA LEU A 104 -28.17 -5.19 3.07
C LEU A 104 -26.81 -4.60 2.67
N ILE A 105 -26.05 -4.06 3.64
CA ILE A 105 -24.67 -3.63 3.43
C ILE A 105 -23.80 -4.83 3.04
N TYR A 106 -23.98 -5.97 3.69
CA TYR A 106 -23.30 -7.22 3.35
C TYR A 106 -23.65 -7.69 1.92
N ALA A 107 -24.94 -7.70 1.56
CA ALA A 107 -25.36 -8.06 0.21
C ALA A 107 -24.78 -7.12 -0.86
N TYR A 108 -24.72 -5.81 -0.59
CA TYR A 108 -24.04 -4.85 -1.45
C TYR A 108 -22.54 -5.13 -1.58
N LYS A 109 -21.83 -5.33 -0.45
CA LYS A 109 -20.40 -5.70 -0.44
C LYS A 109 -20.11 -6.93 -1.30
N LYS A 110 -21.00 -7.93 -1.28
CA LYS A 110 -20.81 -9.19 -1.99
C LYS A 110 -21.17 -9.14 -3.47
N THR A 111 -22.21 -8.38 -3.83
CA THR A 111 -22.80 -8.41 -5.19
C THR A 111 -22.61 -7.12 -5.99
N GLY A 112 -22.24 -6.02 -5.33
CA GLY A 112 -22.22 -4.67 -5.91
C GLY A 112 -23.61 -4.08 -6.19
N LEU A 113 -24.70 -4.75 -5.80
CA LEU A 113 -26.06 -4.34 -6.14
C LEU A 113 -26.71 -3.52 -5.02
N LEU A 114 -27.09 -2.28 -5.35
CA LEU A 114 -28.00 -1.45 -4.57
C LEU A 114 -29.43 -1.74 -5.01
N VAL A 115 -30.12 -2.68 -4.37
CA VAL A 115 -31.48 -3.07 -4.73
C VAL A 115 -32.50 -2.18 -4.02
N THR A 116 -33.41 -1.60 -4.78
CA THR A 116 -34.56 -0.81 -4.31
C THR A 116 -35.84 -1.28 -5.00
N GLU A 117 -37.00 -0.92 -4.46
CA GLU A 117 -38.28 -1.19 -5.11
C GLU A 117 -38.35 -0.61 -6.53
N GLU A 118 -37.72 0.55 -6.74
CA GLU A 118 -37.69 1.27 -8.01
C GLU A 118 -36.80 0.62 -9.09
N ASN A 119 -35.81 -0.18 -8.70
CA ASN A 119 -34.82 -0.72 -9.63
C ASN A 119 -34.78 -2.23 -9.73
N MET A 120 -35.46 -2.97 -8.85
CA MET A 120 -35.48 -4.43 -8.86
C MET A 120 -35.94 -5.01 -10.21
N ASN A 121 -36.88 -4.36 -10.91
CA ASN A 121 -37.32 -4.77 -12.25
C ASN A 121 -36.29 -4.50 -13.37
N LYS A 122 -35.20 -3.80 -13.06
CA LYS A 122 -34.06 -3.52 -13.94
C LYS A 122 -32.88 -4.44 -13.69
N ILE A 123 -32.93 -5.31 -12.68
CA ILE A 123 -31.89 -6.29 -12.33
C ILE A 123 -32.29 -7.67 -12.88
N SER A 124 -31.31 -8.50 -13.27
CA SER A 124 -31.60 -9.86 -13.76
C SER A 124 -32.11 -10.75 -12.64
N ASP A 125 -32.87 -11.80 -12.98
CA ASP A 125 -33.37 -12.71 -11.95
C ASP A 125 -32.24 -13.49 -11.28
N LEU A 126 -31.11 -13.72 -11.98
CA LEU A 126 -29.95 -14.39 -11.40
C LEU A 126 -29.28 -13.48 -10.36
N ASP A 127 -28.95 -12.24 -10.76
CA ASP A 127 -28.28 -11.29 -9.86
C ASP A 127 -29.13 -10.96 -8.62
N LEU A 128 -30.47 -10.87 -8.79
CA LEU A 128 -31.38 -10.69 -7.65
C LEU A 128 -31.39 -11.90 -6.71
N GLU A 129 -31.28 -13.11 -7.25
CA GLU A 129 -31.21 -14.31 -6.43
C GLU A 129 -29.89 -14.38 -5.67
N GLU A 130 -28.77 -14.07 -6.32
CA GLU A 130 -27.46 -13.95 -5.68
C GLU A 130 -27.48 -12.91 -4.54
N TRP A 131 -28.11 -11.75 -4.76
CA TRP A 131 -28.30 -10.73 -3.74
C TRP A 131 -29.14 -11.22 -2.55
N ARG A 132 -30.24 -11.94 -2.82
CA ARG A 132 -31.07 -12.54 -1.75
C ARG A 132 -30.31 -13.61 -0.96
N SER A 133 -29.57 -14.47 -1.66
CA SER A 133 -28.72 -15.48 -1.02
C SER A 133 -27.68 -14.86 -0.10
N ALA A 134 -27.10 -13.70 -0.49
CA ALA A 134 -26.16 -12.97 0.38
C ALA A 134 -26.82 -12.46 1.67
N ILE A 135 -28.09 -12.04 1.63
CA ILE A 135 -28.85 -11.64 2.83
C ILE A 135 -29.10 -12.84 3.75
N GLU A 136 -29.50 -13.98 3.18
CA GLU A 136 -29.73 -15.22 3.93
C GLU A 136 -28.43 -15.72 4.57
N GLU A 137 -27.32 -15.67 3.85
CA GLU A 137 -25.98 -16.00 4.36
C GLU A 137 -25.61 -15.15 5.57
N TYR A 138 -25.84 -13.84 5.53
CA TYR A 138 -25.61 -12.95 6.67
C TYR A 138 -26.38 -13.40 7.92
N SER A 139 -27.62 -13.86 7.74
CA SER A 139 -28.48 -14.33 8.84
C SER A 139 -27.96 -15.63 9.49
N ASN A 140 -27.15 -16.41 8.77
CA ASN A 140 -26.52 -17.63 9.26
C ASN A 140 -25.15 -17.40 9.89
N ILE A 141 -24.56 -16.21 9.74
CA ILE A 141 -23.29 -15.83 10.38
C ILE A 141 -23.57 -15.52 11.85
N ASN A 142 -23.37 -16.52 12.71
CA ASN A 142 -23.55 -16.40 14.15
C ASN A 142 -22.28 -15.83 14.81
N THR A 143 -21.84 -14.64 14.42
CA THR A 143 -20.67 -13.97 15.02
C THR A 143 -20.79 -12.46 14.95
N LYS A 144 -20.44 -11.77 16.05
CA LYS A 144 -20.03 -10.36 15.99
C LYS A 144 -18.98 -10.23 14.86
N PRO A 145 -19.02 -9.19 14.03
CA PRO A 145 -18.01 -9.01 13.00
C PRO A 145 -16.65 -8.93 13.71
N GLU A 146 -15.84 -9.98 13.60
CA GLU A 146 -14.40 -9.87 13.79
C GLU A 146 -13.96 -8.78 12.83
N LEU A 147 -13.29 -7.74 13.35
CA LEU A 147 -12.57 -6.79 12.51
C LEU A 147 -11.72 -7.61 11.54
N ASP A 148 -11.82 -7.33 10.25
CA ASP A 148 -10.91 -7.91 9.26
C ASP A 148 -9.47 -7.67 9.77
N HIS A 149 -8.58 -8.65 9.63
CA HIS A 149 -7.19 -8.51 10.06
C HIS A 149 -6.55 -7.25 9.44
N PHE A 150 -7.06 -6.83 8.28
CA PHE A 150 -6.69 -5.58 7.63
C PHE A 150 -7.13 -4.31 8.39
N ASP A 151 -8.36 -4.25 8.91
CA ASP A 151 -8.79 -3.10 9.72
C ASP A 151 -7.98 -3.01 11.03
N HIS A 152 -7.67 -4.17 11.61
CA HIS A 152 -6.83 -4.24 12.79
C HIS A 152 -5.41 -3.75 12.51
N ILE A 153 -4.80 -4.13 11.38
CA ILE A 153 -3.45 -3.67 11.05
C ILE A 153 -3.41 -2.17 10.75
N ILE A 154 -4.45 -1.59 10.13
CA ILE A 154 -4.56 -0.13 9.94
C ILE A 154 -4.58 0.58 11.30
N LYS A 155 -5.39 0.08 12.23
CA LYS A 155 -5.45 0.62 13.60
C LYS A 155 -4.08 0.54 14.29
N GLU A 156 -3.40 -0.60 14.22
CA GLU A 156 -2.08 -0.75 14.83
C GLU A 156 -1.01 0.10 14.12
N THR A 157 -1.16 0.36 12.83
CA THR A 157 -0.28 1.28 12.10
C THR A 157 -0.42 2.72 12.63
N ASN A 158 -1.65 3.16 12.90
CA ASN A 158 -1.89 4.46 13.55
C ASN A 158 -1.33 4.51 14.98
N ASN A 159 -1.46 3.42 15.74
CA ASN A 159 -0.84 3.31 17.07
C ASN A 159 0.71 3.39 16.99
N CYS A 160 1.30 2.77 15.97
CA CYS A 160 2.74 2.85 15.71
C CYS A 160 3.17 4.30 15.44
N ILE A 161 2.44 5.02 14.58
CA ILE A 161 2.66 6.45 14.29
C ILE A 161 2.62 7.30 15.56
N ASN A 162 1.64 7.07 16.43
CA ASN A 162 1.52 7.78 17.70
C ASN A 162 2.70 7.49 18.63
N LEU A 163 3.13 6.23 18.71
CA LEU A 163 4.30 5.84 19.51
C LEU A 163 5.59 6.49 18.98
N TYR A 164 5.84 6.45 17.67
CA TYR A 164 6.98 7.15 17.07
C TYR A 164 6.95 8.65 17.37
N SER A 165 5.78 9.27 17.23
CA SER A 165 5.59 10.71 17.51
C SER A 165 5.90 11.05 18.97
N LEU A 166 5.44 10.23 19.91
CA LEU A 166 5.74 10.38 21.34
C LEU A 166 7.24 10.23 21.63
N LEU A 167 7.89 9.21 21.05
CA LEU A 167 9.32 8.97 21.23
C LEU A 167 10.16 10.14 20.70
N ILE A 168 9.86 10.60 19.48
CA ILE A 168 10.55 11.75 18.87
C ILE A 168 10.31 13.02 19.68
N HIS A 169 9.10 13.24 20.18
CA HIS A 169 8.82 14.40 21.01
C HIS A 169 9.60 14.41 22.33
N LYS A 170 9.77 13.23 22.95
CA LYS A 170 10.49 13.11 24.23
C LYS A 170 12.01 13.11 24.09
N TRP A 171 12.53 12.57 23.00
CA TRP A 171 13.93 12.18 22.87
C TRP A 171 14.56 12.64 21.55
N GLY A 172 13.90 13.48 20.78
CA GLY A 172 14.38 13.94 19.47
C GLY A 172 15.12 15.28 19.50
N ASP A 173 15.53 15.75 20.68
CA ASP A 173 16.20 17.04 20.83
C ASP A 173 17.56 17.04 20.11
N ILE A 174 17.87 18.18 19.48
CA ILE A 174 19.12 18.39 18.75
C ILE A 174 20.00 19.33 19.58
N SER A 175 21.25 18.93 19.78
CA SER A 175 22.29 19.66 20.51
C SER A 175 23.09 20.61 19.63
N SER A 176 23.17 20.34 18.32
CA SER A 176 23.91 21.14 17.33
C SER A 176 23.12 21.32 16.04
N ASP A 177 23.02 22.56 15.55
CA ASP A 177 22.43 22.86 14.24
C ASP A 177 23.31 22.37 13.07
N ASP A 178 24.57 22.02 13.34
CA ASP A 178 25.49 21.51 12.33
C ASP A 178 25.47 19.97 12.26
N ILE A 179 24.84 19.47 11.19
CA ILE A 179 24.71 18.05 10.83
C ILE A 179 26.05 17.31 10.77
N SER A 180 27.16 18.02 10.50
CA SER A 180 28.50 17.42 10.51
C SER A 180 28.92 16.88 11.88
N PHE A 181 28.23 17.28 12.95
CA PHE A 181 28.51 16.87 14.33
C PHE A 181 27.36 16.10 14.98
N PHE A 182 26.44 15.52 14.20
CA PHE A 182 25.38 14.70 14.75
C PHE A 182 25.95 13.54 15.58
N SER A 183 25.52 13.49 16.84
CA SER A 183 25.71 12.35 17.72
C SER A 183 24.94 11.13 17.21
N GLN A 184 25.31 9.95 17.73
CA GLN A 184 24.59 8.71 17.47
C GLN A 184 23.10 8.84 17.79
N HIS A 185 22.76 9.51 18.89
CA HIS A 185 21.39 9.75 19.32
C HIS A 185 20.62 10.59 18.29
N GLU A 186 21.16 11.74 17.89
CA GLU A 186 20.53 12.64 16.91
C GLU A 186 20.36 11.95 15.54
N TYR A 187 21.35 11.16 15.10
CA TYR A 187 21.24 10.43 13.83
C TYR A 187 20.16 9.33 13.87
N ILE A 188 20.01 8.63 15.00
CA ILE A 188 18.93 7.66 15.20
C ILE A 188 17.57 8.37 15.15
N PHE A 189 17.41 9.48 15.86
CA PHE A 189 16.14 10.23 15.87
C PHE A 189 15.83 10.92 14.54
N PHE A 190 16.84 11.29 13.75
CA PHE A 190 16.67 11.67 12.35
C PHE A 190 16.08 10.52 11.53
N CYS A 191 16.65 9.30 11.64
CA CYS A 191 16.13 8.12 10.96
C CYS A 191 14.69 7.79 11.39
N LEU A 192 14.38 7.86 12.68
CA LEU A 192 13.02 7.67 13.21
C LEU A 192 12.04 8.72 12.68
N THR A 193 12.45 9.97 12.62
CA THR A 193 11.62 11.08 12.10
C THR A 193 11.32 10.89 10.61
N LYS A 194 12.31 10.47 9.82
CA LYS A 194 12.10 10.15 8.42
C LYS A 194 11.18 8.94 8.26
N THR A 195 11.35 7.89 9.06
CA THR A 195 10.45 6.72 9.09
C THR A 195 9.01 7.10 9.44
N LEU A 196 8.80 7.95 10.46
CA LEU A 196 7.47 8.48 10.82
C LEU A 196 6.81 9.22 9.65
N LYS A 197 7.55 10.08 8.95
CA LYS A 197 7.03 10.78 7.76
C LYS A 197 6.70 9.80 6.63
N SER A 198 7.56 8.83 6.38
CA SER A 198 7.33 7.82 5.34
C SER A 198 6.11 6.96 5.63
N ILE A 199 5.92 6.44 6.85
CA ILE A 199 4.75 5.60 7.16
C ILE A 199 3.42 6.38 7.14
N ARG A 200 3.44 7.66 7.55
CA ARG A 200 2.27 8.56 7.39
C ARG A 200 1.93 8.78 5.92
N SER A 201 2.95 8.99 5.10
CA SER A 201 2.78 9.16 3.66
C SER A 201 2.32 7.88 2.97
N ILE A 202 2.77 6.70 3.42
CA ILE A 202 2.24 5.41 2.96
C ILE A 202 0.75 5.33 3.24
N LEU A 203 0.29 5.56 4.48
CA LEU A 203 -1.15 5.53 4.78
C LEU A 203 -1.95 6.48 3.89
N ASN A 204 -1.49 7.72 3.71
CA ASN A 204 -2.13 8.67 2.81
C ASN A 204 -2.14 8.18 1.35
N GLN A 205 -1.06 7.54 0.87
CA GLN A 205 -1.02 6.96 -0.47
C GLN A 205 -1.99 5.80 -0.60
N LEU A 206 -2.14 4.95 0.40
CA LEU A 206 -3.12 3.84 0.38
C LEU A 206 -4.56 4.38 0.34
N ASP A 207 -4.86 5.44 1.10
CA ASP A 207 -6.18 6.10 1.06
C ASP A 207 -6.48 6.72 -0.32
N ASN A 208 -5.44 7.10 -1.06
CA ASN A 208 -5.53 7.64 -2.42
C ASN A 208 -5.20 6.61 -3.51
N ILE A 209 -5.04 5.34 -3.15
CA ILE A 209 -4.86 4.20 -4.06
C ILE A 209 -3.58 4.30 -4.92
N LEU A 210 -2.54 4.87 -4.32
CA LEU A 210 -1.19 4.96 -4.87
C LEU A 210 -0.30 3.87 -4.25
N ILE A 211 -0.69 2.61 -4.46
CA ILE A 211 -0.07 1.46 -3.77
C ILE A 211 1.37 1.23 -4.26
N GLU A 212 1.61 1.38 -5.56
CA GLU A 212 2.93 1.18 -6.17
C GLU A 212 3.94 2.22 -5.65
N ASP A 213 3.51 3.46 -5.50
CA ASP A 213 4.33 4.54 -4.93
C ASP A 213 4.64 4.29 -3.45
N SER A 214 3.77 3.57 -2.74
CA SER A 214 3.99 3.20 -1.34
C SER A 214 5.18 2.26 -1.17
N TYR A 215 5.50 1.43 -2.16
CA TYR A 215 6.71 0.58 -2.13
C TYR A 215 8.00 1.38 -2.21
N ILE A 216 8.00 2.54 -2.86
CA ILE A 216 9.15 3.46 -2.89
C ILE A 216 9.43 3.97 -1.47
N LEU A 217 8.39 4.34 -0.73
CA LEU A 217 8.52 4.78 0.66
C LEU A 217 8.86 3.63 1.62
N LEU A 218 8.37 2.42 1.35
CA LEU A 218 8.75 1.22 2.10
C LEU A 218 10.26 0.98 2.04
N ARG A 219 10.89 1.19 0.87
CA ARG A 219 12.35 1.16 0.73
C ARG A 219 13.02 2.20 1.63
N SER A 220 12.50 3.43 1.69
CA SER A 220 13.03 4.47 2.58
C SER A 220 12.92 4.08 4.06
N ILE A 221 11.81 3.45 4.49
CA ILE A 221 11.66 2.95 5.87
C ILE A 221 12.73 1.89 6.17
N HIS A 222 12.94 0.97 5.23
CA HIS A 222 13.95 -0.07 5.38
C HIS A 222 15.38 0.49 5.44
N GLU A 223 15.72 1.45 4.56
CA GLU A 223 17.02 2.11 4.60
C GLU A 223 17.26 2.82 5.94
N ASN A 224 16.25 3.47 6.51
CA ASN A 224 16.36 4.09 7.83
C ASN A 224 16.60 3.05 8.94
N TYR A 225 15.89 1.90 8.88
CA TYR A 225 16.15 0.77 9.79
C TYR A 225 17.60 0.31 9.73
N LEU A 226 18.13 0.10 8.52
CA LEU A 226 19.51 -0.34 8.32
C LEU A 226 20.53 0.68 8.82
N ASN A 227 20.27 1.97 8.64
CA ASN A 227 21.12 3.02 9.20
C ASN A 227 21.14 2.95 10.73
N ILE A 228 19.99 2.72 11.39
CA ILE A 228 19.91 2.52 12.84
C ILE A 228 20.69 1.26 13.26
N VAL A 229 20.50 0.13 12.57
CA VAL A 229 21.26 -1.10 12.83
C VAL A 229 22.76 -0.84 12.76
N TYR A 230 23.22 -0.13 11.73
CA TYR A 230 24.62 0.16 11.54
C TYR A 230 25.19 1.01 12.67
N VAL A 231 24.58 2.16 12.99
CA VAL A 231 25.14 3.08 14.00
C VAL A 231 24.99 2.56 15.42
N VAL A 232 24.00 1.70 15.70
CA VAL A 232 23.88 1.03 17.01
C VAL A 232 25.01 0.02 17.21
N ASN A 233 25.41 -0.71 16.17
CA ASN A 233 26.44 -1.75 16.27
C ASN A 233 27.87 -1.24 15.98
N LYS A 234 28.01 -0.09 15.31
CA LYS A 234 29.28 0.56 14.95
C LYS A 234 29.21 2.08 15.16
N PRO A 235 29.01 2.55 16.40
CA PRO A 235 28.87 3.99 16.69
C PRO A 235 30.08 4.82 16.23
N GLU A 236 31.29 4.24 16.30
CA GLU A 236 32.54 4.87 15.87
C GLU A 236 32.61 5.14 14.36
N LYS A 237 31.73 4.51 13.56
CA LYS A 237 31.66 4.70 12.10
C LYS A 237 30.65 5.76 11.65
N LEU A 238 29.96 6.41 12.59
CA LEU A 238 29.03 7.48 12.24
C LEU A 238 29.73 8.68 11.60
N SER A 239 30.91 9.07 12.10
CA SER A 239 31.69 10.17 11.53
C SER A 239 32.04 9.92 10.06
N ASP A 240 32.48 8.69 9.74
CA ASP A 240 32.80 8.27 8.37
C ASP A 240 31.57 8.37 7.46
N LEU A 241 30.41 7.93 7.97
CA LEU A 241 29.14 7.97 7.23
C LEU A 241 28.66 9.41 6.97
N ILE A 242 28.83 10.31 7.95
CA ILE A 242 28.51 11.74 7.82
C ILE A 242 29.48 12.42 6.85
N ALA A 243 30.78 12.15 6.97
CA ALA A 243 31.80 12.68 6.07
C ALA A 243 31.54 12.27 4.61
N GLU A 244 31.20 10.99 4.38
CA GLU A 244 30.85 10.46 3.07
C GLU A 244 29.60 11.10 2.46
N LYS A 245 28.52 11.27 3.25
CA LYS A 245 27.23 11.72 2.73
C LYS A 245 27.05 13.24 2.70
N VAL A 246 27.68 13.96 3.62
CA VAL A 246 27.45 15.39 3.86
C VAL A 246 28.72 16.20 3.65
N GLY A 247 29.88 15.64 3.99
CA GLY A 247 31.15 16.37 4.00
C GLY A 247 31.56 16.93 2.64
N VAL A 248 31.37 16.14 1.58
CA VAL A 248 31.68 16.57 0.20
C VAL A 248 30.73 17.68 -0.26
N GLU A 249 29.42 17.50 -0.04
CA GLU A 249 28.38 18.46 -0.46
C GLU A 249 28.54 19.82 0.24
N ARG A 250 28.92 19.80 1.53
CA ARG A 250 29.16 21.02 2.32
C ARG A 250 30.55 21.62 2.11
N GLY A 251 31.39 21.00 1.30
CA GLY A 251 32.76 21.46 1.05
C GLY A 251 33.66 21.41 2.30
N THR A 252 33.36 20.53 3.27
CA THR A 252 34.27 20.24 4.40
C THR A 252 35.23 19.10 4.06
N HIS A 253 34.87 18.25 3.11
CA HIS A 253 35.69 17.14 2.62
C HIS A 253 35.82 17.17 1.10
N LYS A 254 36.89 16.56 0.58
CA LYS A 254 37.09 16.31 -0.86
C LYS A 254 37.65 14.92 -1.08
N TYR A 255 37.47 14.37 -2.28
CA TYR A 255 38.16 13.12 -2.63
C TYR A 255 39.67 13.34 -2.79
N ASP A 256 40.46 12.37 -2.33
CA ASP A 256 41.91 12.37 -2.57
C ASP A 256 42.20 12.31 -4.08
N ILE A 257 43.33 12.86 -4.51
CA ILE A 257 43.70 12.89 -5.94
C ILE A 257 44.80 11.85 -6.19
N LYS A 258 44.55 10.91 -7.09
CA LYS A 258 45.54 9.91 -7.52
C LYS A 258 46.68 10.59 -8.29
N PRO A 259 47.87 9.98 -8.38
CA PRO A 259 49.00 10.53 -9.16
C PRO A 259 48.68 10.83 -10.63
N ASN A 260 47.65 10.19 -11.20
CA ASN A 260 47.18 10.42 -12.57
C ASN A 260 46.16 11.56 -12.71
N GLY A 261 45.94 12.35 -11.66
CA GLY A 261 45.01 13.48 -11.64
C GLY A 261 43.54 13.10 -11.49
N LYS A 262 43.18 11.81 -11.38
CA LYS A 262 41.80 11.37 -11.15
C LYS A 262 41.49 11.28 -9.67
N GLU A 263 40.23 11.53 -9.30
CA GLU A 263 39.75 11.35 -7.94
C GLU A 263 39.84 9.89 -7.47
N ASN A 264 40.24 9.72 -6.21
CA ASN A 264 40.16 8.48 -5.47
C ASN A 264 38.90 8.48 -4.60
N LYS A 265 37.81 7.93 -5.12
CA LYS A 265 36.52 7.85 -4.40
C LYS A 265 36.53 6.97 -3.14
N GLN A 266 37.67 6.34 -2.83
CA GLN A 266 37.85 5.51 -1.64
C GLN A 266 38.43 6.29 -0.46
N ILE A 267 38.98 7.48 -0.69
CA ILE A 267 39.63 8.27 0.34
C ILE A 267 39.06 9.68 0.33
N LEU A 268 38.53 10.10 1.46
CA LEU A 268 38.16 11.49 1.73
C LEU A 268 39.31 12.19 2.44
N VAL A 269 39.45 13.48 2.15
CA VAL A 269 40.40 14.38 2.82
C VAL A 269 39.60 15.51 3.43
N GLU A 270 39.69 15.67 4.75
CA GLU A 270 39.12 16.82 5.44
C GLU A 270 39.90 18.09 5.06
N ILE A 271 39.20 19.16 4.68
CA ILE A 271 39.82 20.36 4.14
C ILE A 271 40.54 21.18 5.22
N SER A 272 40.01 21.19 6.46
CA SER A 272 40.54 21.95 7.60
C SER A 272 41.84 21.35 8.14
N SER A 273 41.89 20.03 8.30
CA SER A 273 42.98 19.30 8.96
C SER A 273 43.93 18.61 7.97
N GLY A 274 43.47 18.31 6.76
CA GLY A 274 44.17 17.44 5.80
C GLY A 274 44.11 15.95 6.16
N GLU A 275 43.34 15.57 7.19
CA GLU A 275 43.18 14.18 7.62
C GLU A 275 42.55 13.34 6.51
N LYS A 276 43.07 12.12 6.32
CA LYS A 276 42.57 11.17 5.31
C LYS A 276 41.71 10.11 5.97
N ILE A 277 40.48 9.97 5.46
CA ILE A 277 39.52 8.96 5.88
C ILE A 277 39.38 7.93 4.77
N ASP A 278 39.77 6.68 5.03
CA ASP A 278 39.56 5.56 4.11
C ASP A 278 38.13 5.04 4.23
N ILE A 279 37.32 5.37 3.23
CA ILE A 279 35.92 4.92 3.12
C ILE A 279 35.80 3.67 2.22
N GLY A 280 36.90 3.18 1.63
CA GLY A 280 36.91 2.00 0.78
C GLY A 280 35.89 2.07 -0.36
N ARG A 281 34.97 1.12 -0.42
CA ARG A 281 33.88 1.10 -1.43
C ARG A 281 32.64 1.91 -1.04
N GLY A 282 32.70 2.66 0.06
CA GLY A 282 31.55 3.25 0.74
C GLY A 282 30.76 2.20 1.52
N THR A 283 29.99 2.65 2.53
CA THR A 283 29.14 1.75 3.30
C THR A 283 27.85 1.45 2.53
N THR A 284 27.65 0.20 2.11
CA THR A 284 26.43 -0.21 1.39
C THR A 284 25.32 -0.67 2.33
N GLY A 285 24.07 -0.70 1.84
CA GLY A 285 22.94 -1.23 2.61
C GLY A 285 23.14 -2.68 3.06
N TYR A 286 23.84 -3.49 2.26
CA TYR A 286 24.23 -4.84 2.66
C TYR A 286 25.21 -4.83 3.84
N ASP A 287 26.22 -3.94 3.82
CA ASP A 287 27.16 -3.80 4.94
C ASP A 287 26.42 -3.39 6.22
N MET A 288 25.45 -2.49 6.11
CA MET A 288 24.61 -2.08 7.23
C MET A 288 23.77 -3.26 7.77
N ALA A 289 23.11 -4.02 6.90
CA ALA A 289 22.31 -5.18 7.28
C ALA A 289 23.16 -6.28 7.94
N SER A 290 24.38 -6.50 7.45
CA SER A 290 25.32 -7.49 7.99
C SER A 290 25.82 -7.17 9.41
N CYS A 291 25.62 -5.94 9.89
CA CYS A 291 25.88 -5.57 11.28
C CYS A 291 24.79 -6.06 12.25
N SER A 292 23.66 -6.56 11.74
CA SER A 292 22.64 -7.19 12.57
C SER A 292 23.07 -8.56 13.05
N LYS A 293 22.66 -8.92 14.26
CA LYS A 293 22.78 -10.28 14.78
C LYS A 293 21.81 -11.29 14.13
N TYR A 294 20.84 -10.80 13.35
CA TYR A 294 19.82 -11.60 12.68
C TYR A 294 20.19 -11.76 11.20
N ILE A 295 20.40 -13.00 10.75
CA ILE A 295 20.76 -13.29 9.37
C ILE A 295 19.64 -12.90 8.39
N GLU A 296 18.40 -12.95 8.87
CA GLU A 296 17.20 -12.56 8.15
C GLU A 296 17.29 -11.11 7.67
N ASP A 297 17.88 -10.19 8.43
CA ASP A 297 17.98 -8.78 8.02
C ASP A 297 18.79 -8.60 6.73
N THR A 298 19.82 -9.43 6.52
CA THR A 298 20.62 -9.42 5.28
C THR A 298 19.83 -10.00 4.10
N LYS A 299 19.04 -11.04 4.34
CA LYS A 299 18.20 -11.66 3.30
C LYS A 299 17.04 -10.76 2.91
N ILE A 300 16.36 -10.18 3.91
CA ILE A 300 15.30 -9.18 3.75
C ILE A 300 15.85 -8.01 2.95
N TYR A 301 17.05 -7.52 3.24
CA TYR A 301 17.65 -6.45 2.43
C TYR A 301 17.74 -6.83 0.96
N ASN A 302 18.32 -7.97 0.62
CA ASN A 302 18.48 -8.36 -0.79
C ASN A 302 17.13 -8.48 -1.51
N LEU A 303 16.13 -9.05 -0.84
CA LEU A 303 14.81 -9.30 -1.43
C LEU A 303 13.97 -8.02 -1.52
N LEU A 304 13.83 -7.29 -0.41
CA LEU A 304 13.03 -6.07 -0.33
C LEU A 304 13.64 -4.94 -1.15
N TYR A 305 14.96 -4.74 -1.08
CA TYR A 305 15.60 -3.69 -1.87
C TYR A 305 15.39 -3.92 -3.37
N LYS A 306 15.57 -5.15 -3.84
CA LYS A 306 15.36 -5.52 -5.23
C LYS A 306 13.91 -5.26 -5.64
N PHE A 307 12.95 -5.78 -4.89
CA PHE A 307 11.52 -5.63 -5.17
C PHE A 307 11.07 -4.17 -5.17
N ALA A 308 11.34 -3.42 -4.10
CA ALA A 308 10.91 -2.04 -4.00
C ALA A 308 11.58 -1.12 -5.05
N SER A 309 12.79 -1.48 -5.50
CA SER A 309 13.47 -0.76 -6.58
C SER A 309 12.81 -0.94 -7.95
N TYR A 310 11.95 -1.94 -8.14
CA TYR A 310 11.16 -2.07 -9.37
C TYR A 310 10.21 -0.89 -9.57
N PHE A 311 9.76 -0.27 -8.48
CA PHE A 311 8.87 0.89 -8.50
C PHE A 311 9.62 2.23 -8.52
N THR A 312 10.91 2.23 -8.19
CA THR A 312 11.75 3.45 -8.24
C THR A 312 12.34 3.71 -9.62
N HIS A 313 12.66 2.64 -10.35
CA HIS A 313 13.28 2.72 -11.67
C HIS A 313 12.32 2.24 -12.75
N THR A 314 12.51 2.67 -13.99
CA THR A 314 11.77 2.13 -15.14
C THR A 314 12.08 0.64 -15.33
N ASN A 315 11.35 -0.23 -14.63
CA ASN A 315 11.57 -1.67 -14.60
C ASN A 315 10.34 -2.40 -15.14
N LEU A 316 10.54 -3.24 -16.16
CA LEU A 316 9.46 -3.99 -16.79
C LEU A 316 8.78 -4.99 -15.85
N LEU A 317 9.46 -5.46 -14.80
CA LEU A 317 8.87 -6.37 -13.82
C LEU A 317 7.76 -5.70 -13.00
N ALA A 318 7.74 -4.37 -12.90
CA ALA A 318 6.64 -3.66 -12.27
C ALA A 318 5.40 -3.54 -13.17
N SER A 319 5.51 -3.78 -14.48
CA SER A 319 4.45 -3.53 -15.46
C SER A 319 3.15 -4.31 -15.17
N GLU A 320 3.27 -5.50 -14.58
CA GLU A 320 2.11 -6.33 -14.21
C GLU A 320 1.18 -5.60 -13.24
N ASN A 321 1.69 -4.71 -12.38
CA ASN A 321 0.88 -3.91 -11.45
C ASN A 321 -0.01 -2.88 -12.16
N PHE A 322 0.26 -2.58 -13.43
CA PHE A 322 -0.47 -1.58 -14.23
C PHE A 322 -1.28 -2.20 -15.37
N ILE A 323 -1.24 -3.53 -15.53
CA ILE A 323 -1.92 -4.23 -16.64
C ILE A 323 -3.13 -4.99 -16.11
N GLU A 324 -4.27 -4.79 -16.78
CA GLU A 324 -5.51 -5.52 -16.55
C GLU A 324 -6.20 -5.80 -17.89
N HIS A 325 -6.76 -6.99 -18.07
CA HIS A 325 -7.46 -7.36 -19.31
C HIS A 325 -6.65 -7.10 -20.60
N ASN A 326 -5.34 -7.43 -20.59
CA ASN A 326 -4.39 -7.23 -21.68
C ASN A 326 -4.17 -5.77 -22.14
N LYS A 327 -4.44 -4.79 -21.27
CA LYS A 327 -4.13 -3.37 -21.52
C LYS A 327 -3.61 -2.70 -20.25
N PHE A 328 -2.95 -1.55 -20.42
CA PHE A 328 -2.66 -0.70 -19.28
C PHE A 328 -3.96 -0.14 -18.70
N ASN A 329 -4.09 -0.23 -17.38
CA ASN A 329 -5.21 0.32 -16.63
C ASN A 329 -4.66 1.23 -15.52
N PRO A 330 -4.78 2.56 -15.66
CA PRO A 330 -4.34 3.50 -14.63
C PRO A 330 -5.15 3.42 -13.34
N SER A 331 -6.33 2.79 -13.38
CA SER A 331 -7.22 2.57 -12.24
C SER A 331 -7.13 1.14 -11.70
N LYS A 332 -6.11 0.37 -12.09
CA LYS A 332 -5.92 -0.98 -11.56
C LYS A 332 -5.70 -0.91 -10.04
N TYR A 333 -6.53 -1.63 -9.30
CA TYR A 333 -6.43 -1.71 -7.85
C TYR A 333 -5.66 -2.97 -7.44
N ASN A 334 -4.47 -2.79 -6.89
CA ASN A 334 -3.73 -3.87 -6.24
C ASN A 334 -4.08 -3.92 -4.74
N SER A 335 -3.68 -4.99 -4.04
CA SER A 335 -4.03 -5.13 -2.62
C SER A 335 -3.08 -4.31 -1.74
N PRO A 336 -3.57 -3.38 -0.90
CA PRO A 336 -2.73 -2.60 0.02
C PRO A 336 -2.18 -3.43 1.20
N ARG A 337 -2.68 -4.67 1.39
CA ARG A 337 -2.34 -5.54 2.53
C ARG A 337 -0.84 -5.76 2.64
N GLN A 338 -0.17 -6.04 1.52
CA GLN A 338 1.24 -6.41 1.52
C GLN A 338 2.14 -5.24 1.94
N VAL A 339 1.96 -4.06 1.35
CA VAL A 339 2.79 -2.89 1.68
C VAL A 339 2.56 -2.40 3.11
N LEU A 340 1.33 -2.47 3.61
CA LEU A 340 1.01 -2.11 4.98
C LEU A 340 1.63 -3.09 6.00
N THR A 341 1.52 -4.40 5.73
CA THR A 341 2.13 -5.46 6.57
C THR A 341 3.65 -5.32 6.62
N LEU A 342 4.30 -5.07 5.49
CA LEU A 342 5.75 -4.83 5.45
C LEU A 342 6.14 -3.52 6.18
N SER A 343 5.32 -2.47 6.06
CA SER A 343 5.59 -1.18 6.74
C SER A 343 5.54 -1.32 8.26
N ILE A 344 4.53 -2.00 8.79
CA ILE A 344 4.41 -2.21 10.24
C ILE A 344 5.42 -3.23 10.75
N PHE A 345 5.80 -4.23 9.95
CA PHE A 345 6.94 -5.11 10.24
C PHE A 345 8.25 -4.33 10.42
N LEU A 346 8.62 -3.50 9.43
CA LEU A 346 9.88 -2.74 9.47
C LEU A 346 9.92 -1.73 10.63
N THR A 347 8.79 -1.06 10.90
CA THR A 347 8.71 -0.13 12.03
C THR A 347 8.77 -0.87 13.37
N SER A 348 8.23 -2.08 13.46
CA SER A 348 8.32 -2.92 14.67
C SER A 348 9.75 -3.38 14.97
N ILE A 349 10.48 -3.89 13.97
CA ILE A 349 11.90 -4.27 14.17
C ILE A 349 12.80 -3.05 14.41
N THR A 350 12.41 -1.86 13.96
CA THR A 350 13.09 -0.60 14.30
C THR A 350 12.87 -0.25 15.77
N LEU A 351 11.62 -0.34 16.26
CA LEU A 351 11.30 -0.11 17.68
C LEU A 351 12.03 -1.10 18.60
N GLU A 352 12.22 -2.35 18.17
CA GLU A 352 13.05 -3.33 18.89
C GLU A 352 14.46 -2.78 19.16
N LYS A 353 15.09 -2.08 18.20
CA LYS A 353 16.44 -1.52 18.39
C LYS A 353 16.49 -0.44 19.46
N LEU A 354 15.41 0.33 19.59
CA LEU A 354 15.31 1.37 20.62
C LEU A 354 15.30 0.79 22.05
N LEU A 355 14.90 -0.47 22.23
CA LEU A 355 14.97 -1.14 23.53
C LEU A 355 16.39 -1.27 24.07
N TYR A 356 17.40 -1.19 23.19
CA TYR A 356 18.81 -1.34 23.53
C TYR A 356 19.57 -0.01 23.61
N ILE A 357 18.89 1.12 23.41
CA ILE A 357 19.51 2.44 23.51
C ILE A 357 19.42 2.93 24.96
N ASP A 358 20.56 3.28 25.55
CA ASP A 358 20.65 3.66 26.96
C ASP A 358 19.96 4.99 27.28
N SER A 359 19.97 5.94 26.35
CA SER A 359 19.35 7.25 26.52
C SER A 359 17.81 7.21 26.60
N ILE A 360 17.18 6.08 26.24
CA ILE A 360 15.72 5.94 26.28
C ILE A 360 15.31 5.39 27.64
N ASP A 361 14.39 6.09 28.31
CA ASP A 361 13.90 5.73 29.64
C ASP A 361 13.10 4.41 29.68
N GLN A 362 12.94 3.87 30.88
CA GLN A 362 12.24 2.60 31.10
C GLN A 362 10.74 2.69 30.78
N ILE A 363 10.13 3.87 30.93
CA ILE A 363 8.72 4.08 30.59
C ILE A 363 8.53 3.95 29.07
N SER A 364 9.33 4.64 28.27
CA SER A 364 9.27 4.55 26.81
C SER A 364 9.60 3.14 26.32
N LYS A 365 10.56 2.44 26.97
CA LYS A 365 10.85 1.03 26.68
C LYS A 365 9.65 0.13 26.98
N LYS A 366 8.92 0.37 28.07
CA LYS A 366 7.67 -0.34 28.40
C LYS A 366 6.57 -0.07 27.37
N ASP A 367 6.42 1.17 26.91
CA ASP A 367 5.44 1.52 25.87
C ASP A 367 5.75 0.79 24.56
N ILE A 368 7.03 0.72 24.18
CA ILE A 368 7.50 -0.07 23.03
C ILE A 368 7.16 -1.56 23.21
N LEU A 369 7.52 -2.16 24.36
CA LEU A 369 7.21 -3.56 24.63
C LEU A 369 5.71 -3.86 24.57
N THR A 370 4.89 -2.96 25.13
CA THR A 370 3.43 -3.09 25.11
C THR A 370 2.88 -3.09 23.68
N PHE A 371 3.39 -2.20 22.83
CA PHE A 371 3.05 -2.18 21.41
C PHE A 371 3.51 -3.46 20.70
N LEU A 372 4.77 -3.86 20.88
CA LEU A 372 5.34 -5.03 20.19
C LEU A 372 4.62 -6.33 20.57
N ASN A 373 4.28 -6.53 21.84
CA ASN A 373 3.54 -7.71 22.31
C ASN A 373 2.14 -7.82 21.70
N ARG A 374 1.55 -6.70 21.27
CA ARG A 374 0.25 -6.70 20.59
C ARG A 374 0.37 -6.93 19.09
N VAL A 375 1.36 -6.30 18.44
CA VAL A 375 1.45 -6.28 16.96
C VAL A 375 2.18 -7.50 16.38
N VAL A 376 3.14 -8.07 17.09
CA VAL A 376 3.94 -9.19 16.58
C VAL A 376 3.09 -10.43 16.31
N PRO A 377 2.18 -10.87 17.20
CA PRO A 377 1.27 -11.99 16.89
C PRO A 377 0.40 -11.71 15.66
N LEU A 378 -0.17 -10.50 15.57
CA LEU A 378 -0.99 -10.08 14.43
C LEU A 378 -0.19 -10.16 13.11
N LEU A 379 1.06 -9.69 13.11
CA LEU A 379 1.95 -9.77 11.96
C LEU A 379 2.29 -11.20 11.56
N ILE A 380 2.53 -12.09 12.53
CA ILE A 380 2.77 -13.51 12.29
C ILE A 380 1.56 -14.15 11.60
N ASP A 381 0.35 -13.88 12.09
CA ASP A 381 -0.89 -14.39 11.51
C ASP A 381 -1.10 -13.86 10.09
N MET A 382 -0.83 -12.57 9.86
CA MET A 382 -0.92 -11.95 8.53
C MET A 382 0.06 -12.56 7.52
N PHE A 383 1.33 -12.70 7.88
CA PHE A 383 2.32 -13.32 6.99
C PHE A 383 2.07 -14.82 6.75
N THR A 384 1.26 -15.47 7.59
CA THR A 384 0.85 -16.87 7.41
C THR A 384 -0.39 -17.02 6.53
N SER A 385 -1.34 -16.10 6.65
CA SER A 385 -2.67 -16.21 6.02
C SER A 385 -2.85 -15.39 4.73
N MET A 386 -1.97 -14.42 4.48
CA MET A 386 -2.08 -13.55 3.32
C MET A 386 -1.79 -14.31 2.01
N ASN A 387 -2.60 -14.04 0.99
CA ASN A 387 -2.28 -14.47 -0.37
C ASN A 387 -1.12 -13.62 -0.91
N ILE A 388 0.07 -14.21 -0.97
CA ILE A 388 1.31 -13.51 -1.30
C ILE A 388 1.58 -13.62 -2.79
N GLU A 389 1.96 -12.50 -3.40
CA GLU A 389 2.45 -12.52 -4.79
C GLU A 389 3.64 -13.47 -4.94
N PRO A 390 3.70 -14.28 -6.01
CA PRO A 390 4.79 -15.24 -6.19
C PRO A 390 6.19 -14.61 -6.10
N SER A 391 6.33 -13.35 -6.53
CA SER A 391 7.56 -12.54 -6.48
C SER A 391 8.02 -12.20 -5.05
N LEU A 392 7.12 -12.26 -4.07
CA LEU A 392 7.33 -11.86 -2.68
C LEU A 392 7.39 -13.03 -1.71
N LYS A 393 7.19 -14.26 -2.18
CA LYS A 393 7.14 -15.45 -1.33
C LYS A 393 8.38 -15.61 -0.44
N ASP A 394 9.57 -15.44 -1.00
CA ASP A 394 10.82 -15.58 -0.23
C ASP A 394 10.98 -14.43 0.77
N LEU A 395 10.58 -13.20 0.41
CA LEU A 395 10.60 -12.07 1.33
C LEU A 395 9.69 -12.32 2.52
N ASN A 396 8.50 -12.84 2.26
CA ASN A 396 7.51 -13.18 3.28
C ASN A 396 8.06 -14.20 4.28
N ILE A 397 8.74 -15.24 3.80
CA ILE A 397 9.36 -16.26 4.65
C ILE A 397 10.41 -15.64 5.57
N GLU A 398 11.29 -14.78 5.04
CA GLU A 398 12.34 -14.17 5.85
C GLU A 398 11.78 -13.13 6.84
N CYS A 399 10.74 -12.37 6.47
CA CYS A 399 9.99 -11.51 7.40
C CYS A 399 9.34 -12.31 8.54
N TYR A 400 8.70 -13.44 8.21
CA TYR A 400 8.11 -14.35 9.19
C TYR A 400 9.18 -14.89 10.16
N ASN A 401 10.29 -15.41 9.64
CA ASN A 401 11.39 -15.92 10.47
C ASN A 401 11.93 -14.82 11.41
N ARG A 402 12.10 -13.61 10.89
CA ARG A 402 12.58 -12.47 11.69
C ARG A 402 11.62 -12.08 12.80
N LEU A 403 10.31 -12.21 12.58
CA LEU A 403 9.27 -11.99 13.59
C LEU A 403 9.25 -13.09 14.66
N GLN A 404 9.50 -14.35 14.29
CA GLN A 404 9.66 -15.43 15.27
C GLN A 404 10.80 -15.11 16.23
N SER A 405 11.97 -14.71 15.71
CA SER A 405 13.09 -14.28 16.54
C SER A 405 12.79 -13.06 17.42
N LEU A 406 11.93 -12.14 16.95
CA LEU A 406 11.46 -11.02 17.75
C LEU A 406 10.51 -11.49 18.87
N SER A 407 9.55 -12.36 18.55
CA SER A 407 8.60 -12.91 19.52
C SER A 407 9.30 -13.67 20.65
N GLU A 408 10.32 -14.47 20.32
CA GLU A 408 11.17 -15.15 21.29
C GLU A 408 11.90 -14.15 22.20
N ALA A 409 12.49 -13.09 21.62
CA ALA A 409 13.19 -12.06 22.38
C ALA A 409 12.28 -11.25 23.30
N LEU A 410 11.01 -11.07 22.95
CA LEU A 410 10.01 -10.38 23.77
C LEU A 410 9.60 -11.23 24.98
N THR A 411 9.43 -12.54 24.80
CA THR A 411 9.08 -13.47 25.89
C THR A 411 10.14 -13.51 27.00
N ILE A 412 11.42 -13.28 26.65
CA ILE A 412 12.52 -13.23 27.63
C ILE A 412 12.51 -11.91 28.42
N LYS A 413 11.95 -10.84 27.85
CA LYS A 413 11.94 -9.48 28.44
C LYS A 413 10.65 -9.14 29.20
N SER A 414 9.57 -9.90 28.99
CA SER A 414 8.31 -9.83 29.74
C SER A 414 8.43 -10.55 31.07
#